data_AF-A0A538E8X9-F1
#
_entry.id   AF-A0A538E8X9-F1
#
_cell.length_a   1.000
_cell.length_b   1.000
_cell.length_c   1.000
_cell.angle_alpha   90.00
_cell.angle_beta   90.00
_cell.angle_gamma   90.00
#
_symmetry.space_group_name_H-M   'P 1'
#
loop_
_entity.id
_entity.type
_entity.pdbx_description
1 polymer ?
#
loop_
_entity_poly.entity_id
_entity_poly.type
_entity_poly.pdbx_seq_one_letter_code
_entity_poly.pdbx_strand_id
1 'polypeptide(L)'
;MKFRQPKDAAKIVVLDTWVRDLAPNHGYYLQRATDLNVNDDCTGTNWLTLGQGPVPQAITTDETGTGRADLFRDLAAVPLGTHFDIHFRVIDTATSAVVLESGCYQFTVSQ
;
A
#
# COMPACT_ATOMS: atom_id res chain seq x y z
N MET A 1 -4.64 -6.29 5.11
CA MET A 1 -4.35 -5.89 3.72
C MET A 1 -4.03 -7.12 2.90
N LYS A 2 -4.47 -7.18 1.64
CA LYS A 2 -4.04 -8.21 0.69
C LYS A 2 -3.40 -7.54 -0.53
N PHE A 3 -2.13 -7.85 -0.79
CA PHE A 3 -1.37 -7.36 -1.93
C PHE A 3 -1.27 -8.48 -2.96
N ARG A 4 -1.85 -8.29 -4.16
CA ARG A 4 -1.88 -9.34 -5.18
C ARG A 4 -1.62 -8.78 -6.56
N GLN A 5 -0.66 -9.36 -7.25
CA GLN A 5 -0.51 -9.20 -8.70
C GLN A 5 -1.13 -10.43 -9.38
N PRO A 6 -2.26 -10.29 -10.09
CA PRO A 6 -2.75 -11.35 -10.96
C PRO A 6 -1.73 -11.63 -12.06
N LYS A 7 -1.78 -12.85 -12.61
CA LYS A 7 -1.00 -13.25 -13.77
C LYS A 7 -1.58 -12.59 -15.02
N ASP A 8 -1.27 -11.31 -15.25
CA ASP A 8 -1.84 -10.49 -16.32
C ASP A 8 -0.80 -9.65 -17.06
N ALA A 9 -1.11 -9.30 -18.31
CA ALA A 9 -0.21 -8.52 -19.16
C ALA A 9 -0.11 -7.04 -18.79
N ALA A 10 -1.05 -6.55 -17.97
CA ALA A 10 -1.10 -5.15 -17.55
C ALA A 10 -0.23 -4.88 -16.30
N LYS A 11 0.23 -5.94 -15.61
CA LYS A 11 0.97 -5.88 -14.35
C LYS A 11 0.26 -5.04 -13.28
N ILE A 12 -1.07 -5.17 -13.20
CA ILE A 12 -1.85 -4.44 -12.20
C ILE A 12 -1.76 -5.15 -10.86
N VAL A 13 -1.27 -4.45 -9.85
CA VAL A 13 -1.31 -4.93 -8.48
C VAL A 13 -2.55 -4.40 -7.80
N VAL A 14 -3.42 -5.30 -7.35
CA VAL A 14 -4.63 -4.98 -6.57
C VAL A 14 -4.29 -5.03 -5.08
N LEU A 15 -4.80 -4.03 -4.37
CA LEU A 15 -4.57 -3.76 -2.97
C LEU A 15 -5.94 -3.77 -2.26
N ASP A 16 -6.37 -4.95 -1.81
CA ASP A 16 -7.59 -5.08 -1.01
C ASP A 16 -7.28 -4.57 0.40
N THR A 17 -7.67 -3.33 0.69
CA THR A 17 -7.30 -2.64 1.92
C THR A 17 -8.45 -2.70 2.91
N TRP A 18 -8.16 -3.17 4.11
CA TRP A 18 -9.09 -3.25 5.21
C TRP A 18 -8.36 -2.88 6.50
N VAL A 19 -8.89 -1.86 7.19
CA VAL A 19 -8.43 -1.38 8.49
C VAL A 19 -9.57 -1.50 9.50
N ARG A 20 -9.22 -1.62 10.78
CA ARG A 20 -10.15 -1.72 11.90
C ARG A 20 -9.53 -1.06 13.12
N ASP A 21 -10.35 -0.80 14.13
CA ASP A 21 -9.92 -0.25 15.41
C ASP A 21 -9.25 1.15 15.28
N LEU A 22 -9.63 1.91 14.25
CA LEU A 22 -9.21 3.30 14.03
C LEU A 22 -10.30 4.28 14.47
N ALA A 23 -10.04 5.59 14.42
CA ALA A 23 -11.05 6.60 14.77
C ALA A 23 -12.26 6.47 13.80
N PRO A 24 -13.50 6.55 14.32
CA PRO A 24 -14.70 6.40 13.50
C PRO A 24 -14.94 7.62 12.60
N ASN A 25 -15.57 7.41 11.44
CA ASN A 25 -15.93 8.46 10.47
C ASN A 25 -14.73 9.35 10.06
N HIS A 26 -13.55 8.74 9.90
CA HIS A 26 -12.29 9.44 9.72
C HIS A 26 -11.53 8.95 8.49
N GLY A 27 -10.71 9.84 7.92
CA GLY A 27 -9.95 9.57 6.70
C GLY A 27 -8.53 9.11 6.98
N TYR A 28 -8.10 8.07 6.28
CA TYR A 28 -6.73 7.56 6.31
C TYR A 28 -6.15 7.35 4.91
N TYR A 29 -4.84 7.49 4.74
CA TYR A 29 -4.14 7.09 3.52
C TYR A 29 -3.26 5.88 3.79
N LEU A 30 -3.27 4.93 2.84
CA LEU A 30 -2.25 3.89 2.78
C LEU A 30 -1.04 4.42 2.01
N GLN A 31 0.15 4.27 2.57
CA GLN A 31 1.41 4.54 1.88
C GLN A 31 2.24 3.27 1.79
N ARG A 32 3.10 3.22 0.76
CA ARG A 32 4.17 2.23 0.67
C ARG A 32 5.52 2.91 0.55
N ALA A 33 6.58 2.26 1.00
CA ALA A 33 7.95 2.57 0.62
C ALA A 33 8.63 1.28 0.16
N THR A 34 9.69 1.41 -0.63
CA THR A 34 10.41 0.28 -1.21
C THR A 34 11.90 0.42 -1.01
N ASP A 35 12.57 -0.70 -0.83
CA ASP A 35 14.02 -0.80 -0.66
C ASP A 35 14.59 -1.78 -1.69
N LEU A 36 15.65 -1.36 -2.40
CA LEU A 36 16.30 -2.19 -3.41
C LEU A 36 17.36 -3.12 -2.80
N ASN A 37 17.77 -2.87 -1.56
CA ASN A 37 18.61 -3.78 -0.80
C ASN A 37 17.73 -4.90 -0.25
N VAL A 38 17.59 -6.00 -1.00
CA VAL A 38 16.72 -7.10 -0.61
C VAL A 38 17.36 -7.92 0.52
N ASN A 39 17.07 -7.55 1.76
CA ASN A 39 17.64 -8.12 2.98
C ASN A 39 16.60 -8.33 4.11
N ASP A 40 15.32 -8.09 3.83
CA ASP A 40 14.19 -8.17 4.77
C ASP A 40 14.22 -7.09 5.88
N ASP A 41 15.01 -6.03 5.69
CA ASP A 41 15.16 -4.89 6.59
C ASP A 41 14.77 -3.61 5.83
N CYS A 42 13.47 -3.43 5.59
CA CYS A 42 12.92 -2.31 4.83
C CYS A 42 13.35 -0.95 5.40
N THR A 43 14.39 -0.33 4.82
CA THR A 43 14.89 1.01 5.21
C THR A 43 14.38 2.13 4.30
N GLY A 44 13.56 1.79 3.30
CA GLY A 44 12.99 2.72 2.34
C GLY A 44 12.21 3.86 3.03
N THR A 45 12.51 5.10 2.63
CA THR A 45 11.80 6.31 3.12
C THR A 45 11.04 7.04 2.02
N ASN A 46 11.01 6.46 0.82
CA ASN A 46 10.36 6.97 -0.39
C ASN A 46 8.84 6.72 -0.37
N TRP A 47 8.17 7.21 0.68
CA TRP A 47 6.75 6.98 0.92
C TRP A 47 5.88 7.54 -0.22
N LEU A 48 5.14 6.64 -0.87
CA LEU A 48 4.16 6.95 -1.91
C LEU A 48 2.75 6.68 -1.37
N THR A 49 1.89 7.70 -1.40
CA THR A 49 0.45 7.53 -1.12
C THR A 49 -0.21 6.71 -2.22
N LEU A 50 -0.90 5.65 -1.81
CA LEU A 50 -1.60 4.73 -2.69
C LEU A 50 -3.03 5.22 -2.93
N GLY A 51 -3.62 4.70 -4.00
CA GLY A 51 -4.96 5.09 -4.42
C GLY A 51 -5.44 4.28 -5.62
N GLN A 52 -6.26 4.90 -6.46
CA GLN A 52 -6.70 4.33 -7.73
C GLN A 52 -5.69 4.70 -8.82
N GLY A 53 -4.66 3.85 -8.96
CA GLY A 53 -3.53 4.12 -9.86
C GLY A 53 -2.70 5.30 -9.33
N PRO A 54 -2.48 6.37 -10.11
CA PRO A 54 -1.72 7.54 -9.66
C PRO A 54 -2.53 8.50 -8.78
N VAL A 55 -3.86 8.34 -8.71
CA VAL A 55 -4.74 9.25 -7.95
C VAL A 55 -4.85 8.77 -6.50
N PRO A 56 -4.42 9.54 -5.49
CA PRO A 56 -4.58 9.18 -4.09
C PRO A 56 -6.05 8.93 -3.73
N GLN A 57 -6.33 7.88 -2.95
CA GLN A 57 -7.67 7.57 -2.47
C GLN A 57 -7.63 7.28 -0.97
N ALA A 58 -8.45 7.98 -0.21
CA ALA A 58 -8.57 7.76 1.23
C ALA A 58 -9.36 6.48 1.53
N ILE A 59 -9.02 5.87 2.67
CA ILE A 59 -9.79 4.86 3.37
C ILE A 59 -10.62 5.62 4.40
N THR A 60 -11.94 5.64 4.22
CA THR A 60 -12.86 6.24 5.20
C THR A 60 -13.35 5.15 6.13
N THR A 61 -13.19 5.36 7.43
CA THR A 61 -13.75 4.47 8.45
C THR A 61 -15.23 4.77 8.66
N ASP A 62 -16.00 3.73 8.97
CA ASP A 62 -17.38 3.84 9.41
C ASP A 62 -17.47 4.25 10.90
N GLU A 63 -18.69 4.25 11.43
CA GLU A 63 -19.00 4.54 12.84
C GLU A 63 -18.36 3.57 13.84
N THR A 64 -17.88 2.40 13.38
CA THR A 64 -17.18 1.41 14.20
C THR A 64 -15.65 1.52 14.11
N GLY A 65 -15.14 2.46 13.30
CA GLY A 65 -13.70 2.57 13.05
C GLY A 65 -13.17 1.58 12.01
N THR A 66 -14.06 0.94 11.24
CA THR A 66 -13.70 -0.01 10.18
C THR A 66 -13.70 0.68 8.84
N GLY A 67 -12.63 0.51 8.05
CA GLY A 67 -12.50 1.15 6.73
C GLY A 67 -12.05 0.19 5.66
N ARG A 68 -12.54 0.37 4.43
CA ARG A 68 -12.13 -0.39 3.26
C ARG A 68 -11.86 0.52 2.08
N ALA A 69 -10.90 0.14 1.25
CA ALA A 69 -10.66 0.79 -0.03
C ALA A 69 -10.08 -0.20 -1.04
N ASP A 70 -10.60 -0.15 -2.26
CA ASP A 70 -10.09 -0.90 -3.40
C ASP A 70 -9.06 -0.03 -4.11
N LEU A 71 -7.78 -0.34 -3.86
CA LEU A 71 -6.66 0.40 -4.42
C LEU A 71 -5.95 -0.44 -5.48
N PHE A 72 -5.24 0.20 -6.38
CA PHE A 72 -4.42 -0.52 -7.35
C PHE A 72 -3.20 0.28 -7.80
N ARG A 73 -2.20 -0.43 -8.31
CA ARG A 73 -1.02 0.16 -8.93
C ARG A 73 -0.70 -0.52 -10.24
N ASP A 74 -0.43 0.31 -11.23
CA ASP A 74 0.13 -0.10 -12.50
C ASP A 74 1.66 -0.21 -12.38
N LEU A 75 2.19 -1.39 -12.72
CA LEU A 75 3.63 -1.69 -12.77
C LEU A 75 4.12 -1.96 -14.20
N ALA A 76 3.36 -1.60 -15.24
CA ALA A 76 3.72 -1.85 -16.64
C ALA A 76 5.13 -1.34 -16.98
N ALA A 77 5.48 -0.16 -16.47
CA ALA A 77 6.79 0.48 -16.64
C ALA A 77 7.94 -0.19 -15.83
N VAL A 78 7.63 -1.09 -14.91
CA VAL A 78 8.64 -1.80 -14.10
C VAL A 78 9.06 -3.08 -14.85
N PRO A 79 10.37 -3.33 -15.01
CA PRO A 79 10.86 -4.56 -15.63
C PRO A 79 10.36 -5.82 -14.91
N LEU A 80 10.13 -6.89 -15.66
CA LEU A 80 9.84 -8.20 -15.08
C LEU A 80 11.06 -8.71 -14.32
N GLY A 81 10.83 -9.40 -13.21
CA GLY A 81 11.88 -9.92 -12.34
C GLY A 81 12.52 -8.87 -11.44
N THR A 82 12.12 -7.59 -11.52
CA THR A 82 12.54 -6.60 -10.52
C THR A 82 12.11 -7.07 -9.13
N HIS A 83 13.07 -7.14 -8.23
CA HIS A 83 12.91 -7.62 -6.87
C HIS A 83 13.27 -6.51 -5.89
N PHE A 84 12.44 -6.31 -4.87
CA PHE A 84 12.63 -5.28 -3.86
C PHE A 84 11.90 -5.65 -2.57
N ASP A 85 12.34 -5.07 -1.48
CA ASP A 85 11.63 -5.08 -0.21
C ASP A 85 10.59 -3.95 -0.19
N ILE A 86 9.46 -4.18 0.46
CA ILE A 86 8.31 -3.27 0.52
C ILE A 86 7.66 -3.34 1.90
N HIS A 87 7.36 -2.17 2.44
CA HIS A 87 6.54 -2.03 3.65
C HIS A 87 5.48 -0.95 3.45
N PHE A 88 4.48 -1.00 4.32
CA PHE A 88 3.30 -0.17 4.25
C PHE A 88 3.06 0.52 5.58
N ARG A 89 2.45 1.69 5.51
CA ARG A 89 1.93 2.38 6.69
C ARG A 89 0.60 3.04 6.39
N VAL A 90 -0.20 3.21 7.43
CA VAL A 90 -1.44 3.99 7.38
C VAL A 90 -1.19 5.30 8.08
N ILE A 91 -1.52 6.41 7.42
CA ILE A 91 -1.42 7.74 7.98
C ILE A 91 -2.79 8.40 8.07
N ASP A 92 -2.98 9.21 9.09
CA ASP A 92 -4.14 10.06 9.27
C ASP A 92 -4.17 11.17 8.20
N THR A 93 -5.31 11.35 7.51
CA THR A 93 -5.42 12.35 6.44
C THR A 93 -5.35 13.80 6.93
N ALA A 94 -5.73 14.06 8.19
CA ALA A 94 -5.77 15.40 8.76
C ALA A 94 -4.45 15.78 9.42
N THR A 95 -3.77 14.82 10.07
CA THR A 95 -2.56 15.09 10.87
C THR A 95 -1.27 14.52 10.26
N SER A 96 -1.37 13.64 9.25
CA SER A 96 -0.25 12.84 8.73
C SER A 96 0.44 11.94 9.75
N ALA A 97 -0.16 11.75 10.94
CA ALA A 97 0.36 10.83 11.94
C ALA A 97 0.30 9.39 11.45
N VAL A 98 1.38 8.63 11.68
CA VAL A 98 1.40 7.18 11.41
C VAL A 98 0.59 6.48 12.50
N VAL A 99 -0.43 5.71 12.08
CA VAL A 99 -1.33 5.01 13.01
C VAL A 99 -1.17 3.49 12.96
N LEU A 100 -0.70 2.96 11.83
CA LEU A 100 -0.38 1.55 11.64
C LEU A 100 0.83 1.42 10.72
N GLU A 101 1.63 0.39 10.95
CA GLU A 101 2.78 0.05 10.12
C GLU A 101 2.83 -1.47 9.95
N SER A 102 3.20 -1.92 8.76
CA SER A 102 3.39 -3.34 8.46
C SER A 102 4.81 -3.79 8.77
N GLY A 103 5.04 -5.10 8.76
CA GLY A 103 6.40 -5.63 8.62
C GLY A 103 6.98 -5.33 7.23
N CYS A 104 8.22 -5.79 7.03
CA CYS A 104 8.85 -5.83 5.72
C CYS A 104 8.37 -7.07 4.94
N TYR A 105 8.30 -6.94 3.62
CA TYR A 105 7.95 -8.02 2.70
C TYR A 105 8.82 -7.92 1.47
N GLN A 106 9.11 -9.05 0.83
CA GLN A 106 9.80 -9.08 -0.46
C GLN A 106 8.78 -9.20 -1.60
N PHE A 107 8.99 -8.45 -2.68
CA PHE A 107 8.12 -8.48 -3.85
C PHE A 107 8.91 -8.59 -5.14
N THR A 108 8.50 -9.54 -5.99
CA THR A 108 9.01 -9.69 -7.36
C THR A 108 7.92 -9.34 -8.37
N VAL A 109 8.22 -8.42 -9.28
CA VAL A 109 7.33 -8.11 -10.40
C VAL A 109 7.26 -9.30 -11.35
N SER A 110 6.08 -9.87 -11.52
CA SER A 110 5.84 -11.04 -12.38
C SER A 110 4.73 -10.78 -13.41
N GLN A 111 4.45 -11.74 -14.29
CA GLN A 111 3.37 -11.68 -15.29
C GLN A 111 2.72 -13.03 -15.49
#